data_AF-A0AAV9ZN54-F1
#
_entry.id   AF-A0AAV9ZN54-F1
#
_cell.length_a   1.000
_cell.length_b   1.000
_cell.length_c   1.000
_cell.angle_alpha   90.00
_cell.angle_beta   90.00
_cell.angle_gamma   90.00
#
_symmetry.space_group_name_H-M   'P 1'
#
loop_
_entity.id
_entity.type
_entity.pdbx_description
1 polymer ?
#
loop_
_entity_poly.entity_id
_entity_poly.type
_entity_poly.pdbx_seq_one_letter_code
_entity_poly.pdbx_strand_id
1 'polypeptide(L)'
;MDSKRFSTSRLRSGHGYDDFPSAINTGFDHRLEGLQRVKSRIVETSGKRWMIWSPNSCQDPFYPGGAAPLVSGFTAVELEQRRCDGHCGRYDAAQNPQPYAKDMPWLGFIKRDGERNVGEVEYESVMSAWYETEGGGQIEETHVSTLLIRNQEMEDFIGHVVPQLLSSHPALCSQRPKPPRQQDIERLRDVQDYEEALDRLVHIHRGIKEKQAWYTLARLRVETSVNRESSSSPVPIPLADDAYLGTW
;
A
#
# COMPACT_ATOMS: atom_id res chain seq x y z
N MET A 1 23.82 -18.49 -17.32
CA MET A 1 22.74 -19.24 -16.64
C MET A 1 21.76 -18.19 -16.17
N ASP A 2 20.46 -18.36 -16.40
CA ASP A 2 19.44 -17.42 -15.92
C ASP A 2 19.52 -17.29 -14.38
N SER A 3 19.80 -16.08 -13.87
CA SER A 3 19.93 -15.84 -12.43
C SER A 3 18.60 -15.55 -11.73
N LYS A 4 17.50 -15.43 -12.48
CA LYS A 4 16.14 -15.17 -11.96
C LYS A 4 15.45 -16.47 -11.55
N ARG A 5 16.00 -17.13 -10.54
CA ARG A 5 15.52 -18.44 -10.06
C ARG A 5 15.00 -18.36 -8.63
N PHE A 6 14.01 -19.19 -8.34
CA PHE A 6 13.53 -19.43 -6.98
C PHE A 6 14.15 -20.72 -6.46
N SER A 7 14.70 -20.64 -5.25
CA SER A 7 15.24 -21.77 -4.51
C SER A 7 14.14 -22.47 -3.70
N THR A 8 13.07 -21.75 -3.36
CA THR A 8 11.91 -22.27 -2.64
C THR A 8 10.65 -22.33 -3.52
N SER A 9 9.68 -23.16 -3.13
CA SER A 9 8.38 -23.19 -3.81
C SER A 9 7.61 -21.91 -3.49
N ARG A 10 7.11 -21.24 -4.53
CA ARG A 10 6.31 -20.01 -4.40
C ARG A 10 4.94 -20.19 -5.03
N LEU A 11 3.96 -19.50 -4.45
CA LEU A 11 2.62 -19.41 -4.98
C LEU A 11 2.60 -18.56 -6.26
N ARG A 12 1.64 -18.84 -7.14
CA ARG A 12 1.39 -18.00 -8.33
C ARG A 12 0.88 -16.62 -7.90
N SER A 13 1.19 -15.58 -8.68
CA SER A 13 0.69 -14.22 -8.46
C SER A 13 -0.82 -14.15 -8.18
N GLY A 14 -1.62 -14.95 -8.91
CA GLY A 14 -3.08 -15.00 -8.79
C GLY A 14 -3.64 -15.80 -7.61
N HIS A 15 -2.80 -16.45 -6.79
CA HIS A 15 -3.28 -17.33 -5.73
C HIS A 15 -4.25 -16.61 -4.76
N GLY A 16 -5.30 -17.26 -4.26
CA GLY A 16 -6.22 -16.67 -3.26
C GLY A 16 -7.04 -15.43 -3.70
N TYR A 17 -6.94 -14.99 -4.97
CA TYR A 17 -7.83 -13.96 -5.54
C TYR A 17 -9.16 -14.55 -6.02
N ASP A 18 -9.19 -15.85 -6.33
CA ASP A 18 -10.41 -16.58 -6.68
C ASP A 18 -11.22 -17.02 -5.44
N ASP A 19 -10.67 -16.82 -4.24
CA ASP A 19 -11.36 -17.12 -2.99
C ASP A 19 -12.53 -16.15 -2.79
N PHE A 20 -13.66 -16.66 -2.29
CA PHE A 20 -14.82 -15.82 -2.00
C PHE A 20 -14.46 -14.69 -1.00
N PRO A 21 -14.82 -13.43 -1.29
CA PRO A 21 -14.57 -12.32 -0.38
C PRO A 21 -15.41 -12.48 0.89
N SER A 22 -14.77 -12.63 2.04
CA SER A 22 -15.46 -12.62 3.34
C SER A 22 -15.85 -11.19 3.69
N ALA A 23 -16.98 -10.69 3.17
CA ALA A 23 -17.48 -9.38 3.60
C ALA A 23 -17.69 -9.40 5.13
N ILE A 24 -16.98 -8.53 5.85
CA ILE A 24 -17.21 -8.29 7.27
C ILE A 24 -18.50 -7.49 7.38
N ASN A 25 -19.40 -8.00 8.19
CA ASN A 25 -20.73 -7.44 8.42
C ASN A 25 -20.64 -6.16 9.27
N THR A 26 -20.17 -5.06 8.69
CA THR A 26 -20.23 -3.71 9.29
C THR A 26 -21.20 -2.85 8.50
N GLY A 27 -22.50 -3.07 8.69
CA GLY A 27 -23.53 -2.04 8.59
C GLY A 27 -23.56 -1.15 7.33
N PHE A 28 -23.43 -1.70 6.13
CA PHE A 28 -23.52 -0.92 4.88
C PHE A 28 -24.94 -0.78 4.33
N ASP A 29 -25.91 -0.44 5.18
CA ASP A 29 -27.24 0.05 4.75
C ASP A 29 -27.33 1.57 4.96
N HIS A 30 -26.49 2.31 4.23
CA HIS A 30 -26.67 3.75 4.06
C HIS A 30 -26.88 4.06 2.59
N ARG A 31 -28.15 4.21 2.21
CA ARG A 31 -28.57 4.65 0.89
C ARG A 31 -28.55 6.18 0.89
N LEU A 32 -27.53 6.78 0.30
CA LEU A 32 -27.55 8.22 0.02
C LEU A 32 -28.60 8.46 -1.07
N GLU A 33 -29.72 9.08 -0.68
CA GLU A 33 -30.77 9.46 -1.63
C GLU A 33 -30.23 10.46 -2.65
N GLY A 34 -30.55 10.27 -3.94
CA GLY A 34 -30.19 11.20 -5.02
C GLY A 34 -28.88 10.92 -5.77
N LEU A 35 -28.06 9.95 -5.34
CA LEU A 35 -26.86 9.56 -6.11
C LEU A 35 -27.17 8.42 -7.08
N GLN A 36 -26.83 8.58 -8.35
CA GLN A 36 -26.86 7.48 -9.31
C GLN A 36 -25.77 6.46 -8.96
N ARG A 37 -26.11 5.18 -8.95
CA ARG A 37 -25.14 4.10 -8.73
C ARG A 37 -24.18 4.07 -9.91
N VAL A 38 -22.89 4.34 -9.66
CA VAL A 38 -21.87 4.37 -10.72
C VAL A 38 -21.28 2.98 -10.94
N LYS A 39 -21.04 2.20 -9.87
CA LYS A 39 -20.57 0.81 -9.93
C LYS A 39 -21.14 -0.06 -8.79
N SER A 40 -21.39 -1.34 -9.06
CA SER A 40 -21.88 -2.30 -8.05
C SER A 40 -21.45 -3.75 -8.33
N ARG A 41 -21.28 -4.58 -7.30
CA ARG A 41 -21.09 -6.04 -7.44
C ARG A 41 -21.78 -6.84 -6.34
N ILE A 42 -22.04 -8.13 -6.61
CA ILE A 42 -22.64 -9.06 -5.66
C ILE A 42 -21.52 -9.85 -4.94
N VAL A 43 -21.59 -9.99 -3.62
CA VAL A 43 -20.69 -10.80 -2.79
C VAL A 43 -21.50 -11.76 -1.92
N GLU A 44 -20.95 -12.92 -1.56
CA GLU A 44 -21.62 -13.90 -0.70
C GLU A 44 -20.81 -14.08 0.60
N THR A 45 -21.43 -13.85 1.77
CA THR A 45 -20.84 -14.07 3.09
C THR A 45 -21.88 -14.64 4.04
N SER A 46 -21.47 -15.59 4.90
CA SER A 46 -22.35 -16.24 5.88
C SER A 46 -23.62 -16.85 5.26
N GLY A 47 -23.50 -17.41 4.04
CA GLY A 47 -24.62 -17.98 3.28
C GLY A 47 -25.63 -16.95 2.76
N LYS A 48 -25.28 -15.66 2.77
CA LYS A 48 -26.12 -14.55 2.29
C LYS A 48 -25.42 -13.78 1.19
N ARG A 49 -26.20 -13.31 0.20
CA ARG A 49 -25.72 -12.44 -0.88
C ARG A 49 -25.95 -10.98 -0.55
N TRP A 50 -24.96 -10.15 -0.85
CA TRP A 50 -24.95 -8.71 -0.61
C TRP A 50 -24.54 -7.98 -1.88
N MET A 51 -25.02 -6.76 -2.08
CA MET A 51 -24.61 -5.90 -3.19
C MET A 51 -23.85 -4.70 -2.66
N ILE A 52 -22.57 -4.61 -2.99
CA ILE A 52 -21.71 -3.48 -2.67
C ILE A 52 -21.76 -2.51 -3.83
N TRP A 53 -21.86 -1.21 -3.56
CA TRP A 53 -21.85 -0.15 -4.58
C TRP A 53 -21.18 1.10 -4.01
N SER A 54 -20.51 1.86 -4.88
CA SER A 54 -20.02 3.22 -4.57
C SER A 54 -20.54 4.19 -5.65
N PRO A 55 -21.02 5.38 -5.24
CA PRO A 55 -21.37 6.44 -6.19
C PRO A 55 -20.14 7.18 -6.71
N ASN A 56 -18.97 7.02 -6.08
CA ASN A 56 -17.79 7.84 -6.35
C ASN A 56 -16.61 7.04 -6.92
N SER A 57 -16.56 5.73 -6.73
CA SER A 57 -15.45 4.89 -7.18
C SER A 57 -15.79 4.11 -8.45
N CYS A 58 -14.93 4.18 -9.46
CA CYS A 58 -15.05 3.32 -10.66
C CYS A 58 -14.48 1.91 -10.42
N GLN A 59 -13.89 1.69 -9.25
CA GLN A 59 -13.10 0.51 -8.92
C GLN A 59 -14.00 -0.69 -8.64
N ASP A 60 -13.48 -1.88 -8.91
CA ASP A 60 -14.05 -3.10 -8.34
C ASP A 60 -13.63 -3.16 -6.87
N PRO A 61 -14.57 -3.08 -5.90
CA PRO A 61 -14.23 -3.16 -4.49
C PRO A 61 -13.75 -4.57 -4.18
N PHE A 62 -12.43 -4.76 -4.16
CA PHE A 62 -11.82 -5.97 -3.63
C PHE A 62 -11.70 -5.82 -2.11
N TYR A 63 -12.58 -6.49 -1.37
CA TYR A 63 -12.52 -6.57 0.09
C TYR A 63 -11.97 -7.93 0.48
N PRO A 64 -10.69 -8.04 0.90
CA PRO A 64 -10.21 -9.24 1.54
C PRO A 64 -10.93 -9.31 2.90
N GLY A 65 -11.79 -10.30 3.10
CA GLY A 65 -12.31 -10.50 4.45
C GLY A 65 -11.18 -10.69 5.47
N GLY A 66 -11.46 -10.34 6.73
CA GLY A 66 -10.43 -10.22 7.78
C GLY A 66 -9.62 -11.50 7.99
N ALA A 67 -8.38 -11.46 8.51
CA ALA A 67 -7.56 -10.33 8.97
C ALA A 67 -6.09 -10.57 8.54
N ALA A 68 -5.30 -9.50 8.48
CA ALA A 68 -3.86 -9.61 8.72
C ALA A 68 -3.55 -8.88 10.04
N PRO A 69 -2.98 -9.55 11.06
CA PRO A 69 -2.21 -8.85 12.07
C PRO A 69 -0.92 -8.38 11.39
N LEU A 70 -0.88 -7.10 10.98
CA LEU A 70 0.34 -6.48 10.49
C LEU A 70 1.31 -6.33 11.67
N VAL A 71 2.26 -7.26 11.76
CA VAL A 71 3.47 -7.08 12.55
C VAL A 71 4.64 -7.17 11.59
N SER A 72 5.49 -6.16 11.65
CA SER A 72 6.77 -6.03 10.96
C SER A 72 7.51 -7.37 10.76
N GLY A 73 7.66 -7.78 9.50
CA GLY A 73 8.44 -8.94 9.07
C GLY A 73 7.58 -10.13 8.64
N PHE A 74 8.10 -10.95 7.72
CA PHE A 74 7.43 -12.19 7.32
C PHE A 74 7.53 -13.21 8.46
N THR A 75 6.40 -13.61 9.03
CA THR A 75 6.24 -14.79 9.88
C THR A 75 6.57 -16.08 9.11
N ALA A 76 6.85 -17.18 9.82
CA ALA A 76 7.09 -18.49 9.20
C ALA A 76 5.96 -18.93 8.25
N VAL A 77 4.71 -18.61 8.61
CA VAL A 77 3.50 -18.88 7.80
C VAL A 77 3.50 -18.03 6.52
N GLU A 78 3.98 -16.79 6.58
CA GLU A 78 4.08 -15.93 5.41
C GLU A 78 5.21 -16.35 4.46
N LEU A 79 6.23 -17.08 4.93
CA LEU A 79 7.25 -17.67 4.05
C LEU A 79 6.64 -18.75 3.14
N GLU A 80 5.69 -19.53 3.66
CA GLU A 80 4.95 -20.55 2.90
C GLU A 80 3.89 -19.95 1.97
N GLN A 81 3.52 -18.67 2.18
CA GLN A 81 2.56 -17.93 1.38
C GLN A 81 3.22 -16.95 0.38
N ARG A 82 4.55 -17.00 0.23
CA ARG A 82 5.28 -16.13 -0.70
C ARG A 82 4.84 -16.39 -2.14
N ARG A 83 4.62 -15.32 -2.88
CA ARG A 83 4.30 -15.36 -4.30
C ARG A 83 5.53 -15.09 -5.16
N CYS A 84 5.45 -15.52 -6.42
CA CYS A 84 6.50 -15.28 -7.42
C CYS A 84 6.71 -13.79 -7.76
N ASP A 85 5.72 -12.92 -7.45
CA ASP A 85 5.82 -11.47 -7.57
C ASP A 85 6.17 -10.77 -6.25
N GLY A 86 6.41 -11.54 -5.18
CA GLY A 86 6.70 -11.03 -3.83
C GLY A 86 5.49 -10.43 -3.10
N HIS A 87 4.32 -10.32 -3.75
CA HIS A 87 3.11 -9.81 -3.10
C HIS A 87 2.60 -10.76 -2.02
N CYS A 88 2.03 -10.21 -0.94
CA CYS A 88 1.35 -10.98 0.10
C CYS A 88 -0.10 -11.30 -0.28
N GLY A 89 -0.45 -11.08 -1.55
CA GLY A 89 -1.77 -11.34 -2.07
C GLY A 89 -2.83 -10.40 -1.56
N ARG A 90 -4.02 -10.95 -1.31
CA ARG A 90 -5.19 -10.18 -0.90
C ARG A 90 -5.00 -9.37 0.38
N TYR A 91 -4.07 -9.78 1.23
CA TYR A 91 -3.76 -9.13 2.51
C TYR A 91 -2.65 -8.07 2.40
N ASP A 92 -2.07 -7.89 1.22
CA ASP A 92 -1.05 -6.88 0.97
C ASP A 92 -1.71 -5.50 0.90
N ALA A 93 -1.59 -4.72 1.98
CA ALA A 93 -2.17 -3.39 2.09
C ALA A 93 -1.61 -2.38 1.07
N ALA A 94 -0.43 -2.67 0.49
CA ALA A 94 0.19 -1.83 -0.52
C ALA A 94 -0.28 -2.13 -1.95
N GLN A 95 -1.06 -3.19 -2.12
CA GLN A 95 -1.55 -3.67 -3.42
C GLN A 95 -3.07 -3.72 -3.48
N ASN A 96 -3.71 -4.03 -2.35
CA ASN A 96 -5.14 -4.24 -2.26
C ASN A 96 -5.76 -3.35 -1.19
N PRO A 97 -6.99 -2.85 -1.43
CA PRO A 97 -7.80 -2.25 -0.38
C PRO A 97 -7.87 -3.08 0.89
N GLN A 98 -7.76 -2.42 2.03
CA GLN A 98 -7.98 -3.05 3.34
C GLN A 98 -9.17 -2.41 4.04
N PRO A 99 -9.84 -3.14 4.96
CA PRO A 99 -10.82 -2.55 5.85
C PRO A 99 -10.23 -1.34 6.59
N TYR A 100 -11.06 -0.32 6.82
CA TYR A 100 -10.63 0.84 7.59
C TYR A 100 -10.17 0.41 8.99
N ALA A 101 -8.91 0.74 9.31
CA ALA A 101 -8.30 0.50 10.59
C ALA A 101 -7.98 1.85 11.24
N LYS A 102 -8.51 2.10 12.45
CA LYS A 102 -8.36 3.40 13.14
C LYS A 102 -6.90 3.72 13.48
N ASP A 103 -6.10 2.69 13.64
CA ASP A 103 -4.67 2.73 13.91
C ASP A 103 -3.80 2.88 12.65
N MET A 104 -4.37 2.65 11.47
CA MET A 104 -3.71 2.86 10.19
C MET A 104 -4.62 3.62 9.20
N PRO A 105 -5.11 4.82 9.56
CA PRO A 105 -6.06 5.57 8.74
C PRO A 105 -5.47 6.03 7.40
N TRP A 106 -4.15 5.95 7.23
CA TRP A 106 -3.47 6.34 5.99
C TRP A 106 -3.47 5.26 4.90
N LEU A 107 -3.80 3.99 5.19
CA LEU A 107 -3.73 2.93 4.18
C LEU A 107 -4.57 3.24 2.93
N GLY A 108 -5.67 3.99 3.10
CA GLY A 108 -6.49 4.42 1.98
C GLY A 108 -5.83 5.42 1.03
N PHE A 109 -4.71 6.03 1.41
CA PHE A 109 -3.93 6.97 0.60
C PHE A 109 -2.74 6.31 -0.10
N ILE A 110 -2.61 4.99 -0.05
CA ILE A 110 -1.65 4.28 -0.90
C ILE A 110 -2.14 4.37 -2.34
N LYS A 111 -1.26 4.72 -3.27
CA LYS A 111 -1.63 4.75 -4.69
C LYS A 111 -1.65 3.34 -5.26
N ARG A 112 -2.49 3.15 -6.28
CA ARG A 112 -2.59 1.91 -7.03
C ARG A 112 -1.46 1.77 -8.02
N ASP A 113 -0.98 0.56 -8.23
CA ASP A 113 -0.10 0.24 -9.34
C ASP A 113 -0.81 0.56 -10.66
N GLY A 114 -0.16 1.32 -11.54
CA GLY A 114 -0.75 1.75 -12.81
C GLY A 114 0.05 2.84 -13.51
N GLU A 115 -0.39 3.20 -14.72
CA GLU A 115 0.30 4.15 -15.63
C GLU A 115 0.53 5.54 -15.01
N ARG A 116 -0.21 5.90 -13.95
CA ARG A 116 -0.08 7.20 -13.27
C ARG A 116 1.13 7.30 -12.34
N ASN A 117 1.78 6.18 -12.00
CA ASN A 117 2.97 6.16 -11.13
C ASN A 117 4.25 5.84 -11.90
N VAL A 118 4.25 6.01 -13.23
CA VAL A 118 5.44 5.82 -14.06
C VAL A 118 6.54 6.77 -13.58
N GLY A 119 7.68 6.20 -13.18
CA GLY A 119 8.83 6.93 -12.63
C GLY A 119 8.90 6.97 -11.10
N GLU A 120 7.92 6.43 -10.38
CA GLU A 120 8.02 6.19 -8.94
C GLU A 120 8.68 4.81 -8.71
N VAL A 121 9.90 4.80 -8.19
CA VAL A 121 10.78 3.62 -8.10
C VAL A 121 10.15 2.45 -7.33
N GLU A 122 9.32 2.74 -6.33
CA GLU A 122 8.61 1.73 -5.52
C GLU A 122 7.46 1.02 -6.24
N TYR A 123 7.12 1.44 -7.46
CA TYR A 123 6.15 0.78 -8.34
C TYR A 123 6.82 -0.01 -9.47
N GLU A 124 8.16 0.02 -9.55
CA GLU A 124 8.89 -0.78 -10.53
C GLU A 124 8.97 -2.25 -10.11
N SER A 125 9.02 -3.14 -11.10
CA SER A 125 9.17 -4.57 -10.83
C SER A 125 10.61 -4.89 -10.42
N VAL A 126 10.79 -5.88 -9.54
CA VAL A 126 12.15 -6.37 -9.22
C VAL A 126 12.85 -6.91 -10.46
N MET A 127 12.10 -7.50 -11.39
CA MET A 127 12.65 -8.02 -12.64
C MET A 127 13.31 -6.93 -13.50
N SER A 128 12.79 -5.70 -13.48
CA SER A 128 13.35 -4.57 -14.22
C SER A 128 14.56 -3.96 -13.53
N ALA A 129 14.64 -4.07 -12.20
CA ALA A 129 15.76 -3.57 -11.41
C ALA A 129 16.92 -4.57 -11.28
N TRP A 130 16.74 -5.81 -11.72
CA TRP A 130 17.71 -6.90 -11.58
C TRP A 130 18.55 -7.12 -12.84
N TYR A 131 19.87 -7.12 -12.67
CA TYR A 131 20.81 -7.47 -13.74
C TYR A 131 21.67 -8.67 -13.37
N GLU A 132 22.05 -9.47 -14.36
CA GLU A 132 22.86 -10.68 -14.14
C GLU A 132 24.33 -10.35 -13.95
N THR A 133 25.01 -11.10 -13.08
CA THR A 133 26.45 -10.97 -12.80
C THR A 133 27.13 -12.34 -12.80
N GLU A 134 28.47 -12.36 -12.82
CA GLU A 134 29.21 -13.61 -12.62
C GLU A 134 28.96 -14.13 -11.20
N GLY A 135 28.14 -15.18 -11.08
CA GLY A 135 27.80 -15.83 -9.80
C GLY A 135 26.36 -15.62 -9.32
N GLY A 136 25.55 -14.83 -10.03
CA GLY A 136 24.15 -14.59 -9.67
C GLY A 136 23.58 -13.37 -10.39
N GLY A 137 23.10 -12.40 -9.61
CA GLY A 137 22.75 -11.08 -10.12
C GLY A 137 22.74 -10.06 -9.00
N GLN A 138 22.39 -8.83 -9.32
CA GLN A 138 22.33 -7.73 -8.36
C GLN A 138 21.22 -6.76 -8.74
N ILE A 139 20.78 -5.95 -7.78
CA ILE A 139 19.91 -4.79 -8.04
C ILE A 139 20.77 -3.66 -8.62
N GLU A 140 20.28 -3.02 -9.68
CA GLU A 140 20.96 -1.88 -10.32
C GLU A 140 21.25 -0.75 -9.31
N GLU A 141 22.48 -0.23 -9.33
CA GLU A 141 22.91 0.84 -8.41
C GLU A 141 22.08 2.13 -8.59
N THR A 142 21.63 2.40 -9.81
CA THR A 142 20.70 3.50 -10.15
C THR A 142 19.36 3.33 -9.43
N HIS A 143 18.85 2.10 -9.35
CA HIS A 143 17.60 1.79 -8.65
C HIS A 143 17.79 1.94 -7.13
N VAL A 144 18.88 1.42 -6.56
CA VAL A 144 19.22 1.59 -5.12
C VAL A 144 19.38 3.08 -4.78
N SER A 145 20.11 3.83 -5.60
CA SER A 145 20.33 5.27 -5.41
C SER A 145 19.02 6.06 -5.45
N THR A 146 18.13 5.73 -6.39
CA THR A 146 16.80 6.37 -6.49
C THR A 146 15.96 6.07 -5.25
N LEU A 147 15.97 4.84 -4.75
CA LEU A 147 15.28 4.48 -3.50
C LEU A 147 15.82 5.24 -2.29
N LEU A 148 17.15 5.42 -2.19
CA LEU A 148 17.78 6.18 -1.10
C LEU A 148 17.35 7.64 -1.12
N ILE A 149 17.41 8.29 -2.29
CA ILE A 149 16.95 9.68 -2.47
C ILE A 149 15.47 9.78 -2.09
N ARG A 150 14.65 8.88 -2.63
CA ARG A 150 13.20 8.87 -2.39
C ARG A 150 12.87 8.69 -0.91
N ASN A 151 13.56 7.80 -0.22
CA ASN A 151 13.39 7.59 1.22
C ASN A 151 13.84 8.81 2.03
N GLN A 152 14.95 9.45 1.67
CA GLN A 152 15.44 10.65 2.34
C GLN A 152 14.47 11.83 2.20
N GLU A 153 13.94 12.07 1.00
CA GLU A 153 12.93 13.11 0.75
C GLU A 153 11.73 12.97 1.70
N MET A 154 11.27 11.74 1.91
CA MET A 154 10.17 11.46 2.83
C MET A 154 10.57 11.68 4.30
N GLU A 155 11.76 11.23 4.72
CA GLU A 155 12.24 11.45 6.08
C GLU A 155 12.41 12.95 6.41
N ASP A 156 12.96 13.73 5.48
CA ASP A 156 13.12 15.18 5.63
C ASP A 156 11.76 15.86 5.82
N PHE A 157 10.79 15.51 4.98
CA PHE A 157 9.43 16.05 5.10
C PHE A 157 8.75 15.62 6.41
N ILE A 158 8.88 14.34 6.78
CA ILE A 158 8.34 13.83 8.04
C ILE A 158 8.93 14.63 9.21
N GLY A 159 10.23 14.92 9.19
CA GLY A 159 10.90 15.77 10.17
C GLY A 159 10.30 17.18 10.26
N HIS A 160 9.82 17.73 9.15
CA HIS A 160 9.19 19.05 9.09
C HIS A 160 7.73 19.06 9.57
N VAL A 161 6.94 18.02 9.25
CA VAL A 161 5.49 17.99 9.53
C VAL A 161 5.16 17.45 10.92
N VAL A 162 5.94 16.50 11.45
CA VAL A 162 5.67 15.91 12.77
C VAL A 162 5.57 16.96 13.90
N PRO A 163 6.45 17.96 14.01
CA PRO A 163 6.34 18.99 15.03
C PRO A 163 5.02 19.77 14.97
N GLN A 164 4.48 20.00 13.77
CA GLN A 164 3.23 20.74 13.54
C GLN A 164 1.99 19.91 13.94
N LEU A 165 2.07 18.59 13.78
CA LEU A 165 0.98 17.67 14.11
C LEU A 165 1.01 17.19 15.56
N LEU A 166 2.14 17.27 16.26
CA LEU A 166 2.30 16.61 17.56
C LEU A 166 1.30 17.11 18.62
N SER A 167 0.94 18.40 18.58
CA SER A 167 -0.03 19.00 19.51
C SER A 167 -1.48 18.63 19.20
N SER A 168 -1.83 18.44 17.93
CA SER A 168 -3.21 18.26 17.46
C SER A 168 -3.58 16.80 17.16
N HIS A 169 -2.60 16.01 16.71
CA HIS A 169 -2.78 14.63 16.25
C HIS A 169 -1.63 13.71 16.73
N PRO A 170 -1.35 13.62 18.05
CA PRO A 170 -0.24 12.83 18.57
C PRO A 170 -0.34 11.34 18.22
N ALA A 171 -1.57 10.79 18.15
CA ALA A 171 -1.80 9.40 17.76
C ALA A 171 -1.31 9.11 16.33
N LEU A 172 -1.60 10.00 15.38
CA LEU A 172 -1.15 9.86 13.99
C LEU A 172 0.38 9.87 13.89
N CYS A 173 1.05 10.72 14.67
CA CYS A 173 2.51 10.75 14.76
C CYS A 173 3.08 9.46 15.34
N SER A 174 2.46 8.91 16.40
CA SER A 174 2.92 7.69 17.06
C SER A 174 2.77 6.43 16.20
N GLN A 175 1.81 6.44 15.28
CA GLN A 175 1.47 5.33 14.40
C GLN A 175 2.23 5.34 13.07
N ARG A 176 3.10 6.33 12.85
CA ARG A 176 3.84 6.48 11.60
C ARG A 176 4.56 5.19 11.17
N PRO A 177 4.49 4.81 9.88
CA PRO A 177 5.29 3.72 9.32
C PRO A 177 6.78 3.92 9.61
N LYS A 178 7.44 2.88 10.09
CA LYS A 178 8.87 2.91 10.46
C LYS A 178 9.82 2.46 9.34
N PRO A 179 9.54 1.38 8.58
CA PRO A 179 10.42 0.93 7.49
C PRO A 179 10.09 1.61 6.15
N PRO A 180 11.03 1.62 5.18
CA PRO A 180 12.41 1.15 5.32
C PRO A 180 13.33 2.20 5.97
N ARG A 181 14.42 1.77 6.63
CA ARG A 181 15.53 2.66 6.98
C ARG A 181 16.51 2.75 5.83
N GLN A 182 17.34 3.79 5.82
CA GLN A 182 18.41 3.94 4.83
C GLN A 182 19.29 2.68 4.73
N GLN A 183 19.68 2.11 5.88
CA GLN A 183 20.46 0.88 5.95
C GLN A 183 19.76 -0.34 5.32
N ASP A 184 18.42 -0.40 5.37
CA ASP A 184 17.67 -1.50 4.76
C ASP A 184 17.78 -1.46 3.23
N ILE A 185 17.79 -0.25 2.66
CA ILE A 185 17.98 0.00 1.22
C ILE A 185 19.43 -0.24 0.81
N GLU A 186 20.40 0.25 1.60
CA GLU A 186 21.83 0.07 1.30
C GLU A 186 22.24 -1.41 1.20
N ARG A 187 21.64 -2.26 2.06
CA ARG A 187 21.87 -3.71 2.06
C ARG A 187 21.42 -4.40 0.77
N LEU A 188 20.64 -3.76 -0.10
CA LEU A 188 20.28 -4.33 -1.40
C LEU A 188 21.51 -4.56 -2.29
N ARG A 189 22.58 -3.76 -2.11
CA ARG A 189 23.83 -3.91 -2.87
C ARG A 189 24.54 -5.24 -2.62
N ASP A 190 24.33 -5.80 -1.44
CA ASP A 190 24.99 -7.03 -1.00
C ASP A 190 24.23 -8.29 -1.42
N VAL A 191 23.03 -8.15 -1.99
CA VAL A 191 22.16 -9.29 -2.33
C VAL A 191 22.54 -9.86 -3.70
N GLN A 192 22.88 -11.14 -3.73
CA GLN A 192 23.26 -11.86 -4.95
C GLN A 192 22.23 -12.90 -5.41
N ASP A 193 21.28 -13.23 -4.53
CA ASP A 193 20.20 -14.18 -4.80
C ASP A 193 18.93 -13.43 -5.21
N TYR A 194 18.35 -13.82 -6.35
CA TYR A 194 17.17 -13.14 -6.91
C TYR A 194 15.95 -13.26 -5.98
N GLU A 195 15.80 -14.41 -5.33
CA GLU A 195 14.68 -14.66 -4.43
C GLU A 195 14.75 -13.76 -3.19
N GLU A 196 15.93 -13.63 -2.58
CA GLU A 196 16.19 -12.70 -1.49
C GLU A 196 16.01 -11.25 -1.94
N ALA A 197 16.47 -10.90 -3.14
CA ALA A 197 16.31 -9.56 -3.70
C ALA A 197 14.84 -9.19 -3.89
N LEU A 198 14.03 -10.12 -4.39
CA LEU A 198 12.59 -9.96 -4.53
C LEU A 198 11.92 -9.67 -3.19
N ASP A 199 12.19 -10.49 -2.17
CA ASP A 199 11.55 -10.34 -0.87
C ASP A 199 11.94 -9.02 -0.18
N ARG A 200 13.22 -8.65 -0.24
CA ARG A 200 13.73 -7.41 0.35
C ARG A 200 13.21 -6.18 -0.39
N LEU A 201 13.26 -6.18 -1.71
CA LEU A 201 12.85 -5.03 -2.52
C LEU A 201 11.34 -4.79 -2.40
N VAL A 202 10.52 -5.84 -2.44
CA VAL A 202 9.08 -5.70 -2.22
C VAL A 202 8.77 -5.18 -0.81
N HIS A 203 9.49 -5.64 0.22
CA HIS A 203 9.33 -5.10 1.57
C HIS A 203 9.66 -3.60 1.64
N ILE A 204 10.75 -3.18 0.99
CA ILE A 204 11.14 -1.77 0.88
C ILE A 204 10.08 -0.96 0.13
N HIS A 205 9.61 -1.45 -1.02
CA HIS A 205 8.56 -0.80 -1.81
C HIS A 205 7.29 -0.59 -0.99
N ARG A 206 6.83 -1.62 -0.26
CA ARG A 206 5.68 -1.50 0.66
C ARG A 206 5.88 -0.40 1.69
N GLY A 207 7.02 -0.40 2.37
CA GLY A 207 7.31 0.61 3.40
C GLY A 207 7.35 2.04 2.84
N ILE A 208 7.90 2.23 1.63
CA ILE A 208 7.89 3.52 0.92
C ILE A 208 6.45 3.94 0.60
N LYS A 209 5.63 3.05 0.03
CA LYS A 209 4.21 3.31 -0.27
C LYS A 209 3.43 3.70 0.98
N GLU A 210 3.63 2.97 2.09
CA GLU A 210 3.00 3.28 3.38
C GLU A 210 3.45 4.65 3.94
N LYS A 211 4.76 4.96 3.88
CA LYS A 211 5.27 6.28 4.28
C LYS A 211 4.65 7.40 3.45
N GLN A 212 4.55 7.22 2.13
CA GLN A 212 3.95 8.21 1.23
C GLN A 212 2.46 8.40 1.51
N ALA A 213 1.75 7.32 1.84
CA ALA A 213 0.35 7.39 2.24
C ALA A 213 0.17 8.14 3.58
N TRP A 214 1.01 7.83 4.58
CA TRP A 214 1.03 8.57 5.84
C TRP A 214 1.37 10.05 5.64
N TYR A 215 2.38 10.34 4.81
CA TYR A 215 2.77 11.68 4.37
C TYR A 215 1.56 12.45 3.82
N THR A 216 0.78 11.80 2.95
CA THR A 216 -0.36 12.43 2.25
C THR A 216 -1.43 12.82 3.26
N LEU A 217 -1.79 11.90 4.17
CA LEU A 217 -2.73 12.18 5.24
C LEU A 217 -2.21 13.27 6.19
N ALA A 218 -0.94 13.21 6.59
CA ALA A 218 -0.32 14.18 7.49
C ALA A 218 -0.36 15.60 6.91
N ARG A 219 0.00 15.75 5.62
CA ARG A 219 -0.06 17.03 4.90
C ARG A 219 -1.48 17.59 4.86
N LEU A 220 -2.46 16.77 4.49
CA LEU A 220 -3.87 17.17 4.46
C LEU A 220 -4.37 17.63 5.83
N ARG A 221 -3.91 17.02 6.92
CA ARG A 221 -4.27 17.44 8.29
C ARG A 221 -3.71 18.80 8.66
N VAL A 222 -2.46 19.10 8.27
CA VAL A 222 -1.86 20.42 8.46
C VAL A 222 -2.64 21.47 7.65
N GLU A 223 -2.85 21.23 6.35
CA GLU A 223 -3.55 22.15 5.45
C GLU A 223 -4.99 22.42 5.89
N THR A 224 -5.72 21.37 6.31
CA THR A 224 -7.11 21.52 6.79
C THR A 224 -7.18 22.33 8.08
N SER A 225 -6.20 22.19 8.97
CA SER A 225 -6.16 22.95 10.23
C SER A 225 -6.00 24.45 9.94
N VAL A 226 -5.15 24.81 8.98
CA VAL A 226 -4.97 26.21 8.52
C VAL A 226 -6.24 26.76 7.84
N ASN A 227 -6.90 25.94 7.00
CA ASN A 227 -8.05 26.40 6.21
C ASN A 227 -9.37 26.45 7.01
N ARG A 228 -9.53 25.65 8.07
CA ARG A 228 -10.71 25.68 8.96
C ARG A 228 -10.81 26.98 9.74
N GLU A 229 -9.70 27.63 10.06
CA GLU A 229 -9.70 28.95 10.70
C GLU A 229 -10.21 30.05 9.76
N SER A 230 -10.25 29.78 8.45
CA SER A 230 -10.47 30.77 7.40
C SER A 230 -11.79 30.62 6.63
N SER A 231 -12.60 29.58 6.87
CA SER A 231 -13.78 29.29 6.04
C SER A 231 -15.02 28.86 6.82
N SER A 232 -16.14 29.56 6.62
CA SER A 232 -17.47 29.24 7.15
C SER A 232 -18.42 28.64 6.10
N SER A 233 -17.96 28.50 4.85
CA SER A 233 -18.76 27.97 3.75
C SER A 233 -18.68 26.45 3.65
N PRO A 234 -19.77 25.75 3.28
CA PRO A 234 -19.73 24.32 3.03
C PRO A 234 -18.76 24.01 1.89
N VAL A 235 -17.69 23.27 2.21
CA VAL A 235 -16.71 22.80 1.23
C VAL A 235 -17.38 21.70 0.39
N PRO A 236 -17.42 21.82 -0.95
CA PRO A 236 -17.95 20.77 -1.80
C PRO A 236 -17.16 19.48 -1.59
N ILE A 237 -17.87 18.35 -1.51
CA ILE A 237 -17.22 17.03 -1.41
C ILE A 237 -16.56 16.74 -2.77
N PRO A 238 -15.23 16.60 -2.83
CA PRO A 238 -14.55 16.29 -4.09
C PRO A 238 -14.95 14.88 -4.56
N LEU A 239 -14.89 14.66 -5.87
CA LEU A 239 -15.01 13.32 -6.44
C LEU A 239 -13.91 12.42 -5.88
N ALA A 240 -14.19 11.12 -5.77
CA ALA A 240 -13.16 10.18 -5.36
C ALA A 240 -12.04 10.13 -6.40
N ASP A 241 -10.81 10.08 -5.90
CA ASP A 241 -9.62 9.89 -6.73
C ASP A 241 -9.31 8.40 -6.83
N ASP A 242 -9.56 7.84 -8.01
CA ASP A 242 -9.32 6.44 -8.30
C ASP A 242 -7.83 6.06 -8.41
N ALA A 243 -6.91 7.02 -8.23
CA ALA A 243 -5.49 6.75 -8.09
C ALA A 243 -5.15 6.06 -6.76
N TYR A 244 -5.99 6.18 -5.73
CA TYR A 244 -5.75 5.63 -4.40
C TYR A 244 -6.51 4.33 -4.12
N LEU A 245 -5.98 3.51 -3.22
CA LEU A 245 -6.56 2.23 -2.82
C LEU A 245 -7.81 2.38 -1.95
N GLY A 246 -7.95 3.45 -1.15
CA GLY A 246 -9.03 3.54 -0.15
C GLY A 246 -10.13 4.54 -0.44
N THR A 247 -10.34 4.91 -1.70
CA THR A 247 -11.44 5.79 -2.09
C THR A 247 -12.73 4.97 -2.31
N TRP A 248 -13.62 4.99 -1.32
CA TRP A 248 -14.97 4.38 -1.39
C TRP A 248 -16.06 5.40 -1.09
#